data_AF-A0A966WKP9-F1
#
_entry.id   AF-A0A966WKP9-F1
#
_cell.length_a   1.000
_cell.length_b   1.000
_cell.length_c   1.000
_cell.angle_alpha   90.00
_cell.angle_beta   90.00
_cell.angle_gamma   90.00
#
_symmetry.space_group_name_H-M   'P 1'
#
loop_
_entity.id
_entity.type
_entity.pdbx_description
1 polymer ?
#
loop_
_entity_poly.entity_id
_entity_poly.type
_entity_poly.pdbx_seq_one_letter_code
_entity_poly.pdbx_strand_id
1 'polypeptide(L)'
;ERLWAAANAIQGLMNCIDQTIEYTRERKAFGKSVLDNQVVHFTLAELKTEVECLRALTYMATEHYIQGKDVTEWASMAKLKAGRLLRSIPDACLQYWGGMGYTWDNPVSRMYRDGRLASIGGGADEVMLGIISKFMHTLPLRS
;
A
#
# COMPACT_ATOMS: atom_id res chain seq x y z
N GLU A 1 15.22 4.78 7.68
CA GLU A 1 14.38 5.35 6.58
C GLU A 1 13.39 4.34 5.99
N ARG A 2 13.81 3.16 5.49
CA ARG A 2 12.90 2.17 4.87
C ARG A 2 11.73 1.72 5.77
N LEU A 3 12.04 1.38 7.02
CA LEU A 3 11.05 1.02 8.04
C LEU A 3 10.05 2.16 8.30
N TRP A 4 10.54 3.39 8.40
CA TRP A 4 9.71 4.57 8.58
C TRP A 4 8.75 4.78 7.39
N ALA A 5 9.25 4.62 6.16
CA ALA A 5 8.42 4.75 4.96
C ALA A 5 7.28 3.72 4.93
N ALA A 6 7.56 2.47 5.33
CA ALA A 6 6.53 1.44 5.45
C ALA A 6 5.51 1.78 6.55
N ALA A 7 5.97 2.19 7.74
CA ALA A 7 5.10 2.55 8.84
C ALA A 7 4.19 3.75 8.51
N ASN A 8 4.73 4.77 7.84
CA ASN A 8 4.00 5.98 7.47
C ASN A 8 2.88 5.69 6.43
N ALA A 9 3.09 4.71 5.55
CA ALA A 9 2.10 4.34 4.52
C ALA A 9 0.83 3.68 5.10
N ILE A 10 0.95 2.92 6.20
CA ILE A 10 -0.12 2.07 6.72
C ILE A 10 -1.41 2.87 6.99
N GLN A 11 -1.31 3.97 7.75
CA GLN A 11 -2.51 4.73 8.11
C GLN A 11 -3.10 5.47 6.91
N GLY A 12 -2.26 5.95 5.99
CA GLY A 12 -2.72 6.56 4.74
C GLY A 12 -3.56 5.58 3.91
N LEU A 13 -3.06 4.36 3.74
CA LEU A 13 -3.77 3.30 3.02
C LEU A 13 -5.09 2.91 3.69
N MET A 14 -5.12 2.76 5.01
CA MET A 14 -6.36 2.51 5.76
C MET A 14 -7.38 3.62 5.53
N ASN A 15 -6.96 4.88 5.66
CA ASN A 15 -7.84 6.03 5.47
C ASN A 15 -8.43 6.08 4.04
N CYS A 16 -7.66 5.65 3.02
CA CYS A 16 -8.16 5.53 1.65
C CYS A 16 -9.36 4.59 1.53
N ILE A 17 -9.21 3.41 2.16
CA ILE A 17 -10.22 2.35 2.15
C ILE A 17 -11.45 2.85 2.91
N ASP A 18 -11.27 3.41 4.11
CA ASP A 18 -12.36 3.90 4.94
C ASP A 18 -13.14 5.03 4.24
N GLN A 19 -12.46 5.99 3.62
CA GLN A 19 -13.10 7.05 2.85
C GLN A 19 -13.85 6.52 1.63
N THR A 20 -13.34 5.46 1.00
CA THR A 20 -14.02 4.80 -0.13
C THR A 20 -15.25 4.04 0.33
N ILE A 21 -15.21 3.40 1.51
CA ILE A 21 -16.38 2.79 2.15
C ILE A 21 -17.46 3.85 2.37
N GLU A 22 -17.11 4.98 2.97
CA GLU A 22 -18.09 6.05 3.25
C GLU A 22 -18.66 6.64 1.94
N TYR A 23 -17.80 6.99 0.99
CA TYR A 23 -18.23 7.53 -0.31
C TYR A 23 -19.16 6.57 -1.05
N THR A 24 -18.84 5.27 -1.08
CA THR A 24 -19.68 4.28 -1.77
C THR A 24 -20.99 4.01 -1.03
N ARG A 25 -21.07 4.25 0.28
CA ARG A 25 -22.32 4.16 1.07
C ARG A 25 -23.30 5.28 0.70
N GLU A 26 -22.76 6.48 0.50
CA GLU A 26 -23.54 7.67 0.16
C GLU A 26 -23.91 7.70 -1.33
N ARG A 27 -23.00 7.28 -2.20
CA ARG A 27 -23.18 7.30 -3.66
C ARG A 27 -24.28 6.33 -4.08
N LYS A 28 -25.33 6.85 -4.70
CA LYS A 28 -26.41 6.05 -5.30
C LYS A 28 -26.19 5.87 -6.80
N ALA A 29 -26.30 4.63 -7.27
CA ALA A 29 -26.28 4.26 -8.68
C ALA A 29 -27.22 3.07 -8.89
N PHE A 30 -27.93 3.03 -10.03
CA PHE A 30 -28.89 1.96 -10.35
C PHE A 30 -29.91 1.70 -9.21
N GLY A 31 -30.38 2.78 -8.56
CA GLY A 31 -31.42 2.72 -7.53
C GLY A 31 -30.97 2.26 -6.13
N LYS A 32 -29.69 1.97 -5.91
CA LYS A 32 -29.16 1.52 -4.61
C LYS A 32 -27.79 2.12 -4.30
N SER A 33 -27.26 1.86 -3.11
CA SER A 33 -25.90 2.25 -2.76
C SER A 33 -24.89 1.55 -3.67
N VAL A 34 -23.80 2.22 -4.04
CA VAL A 34 -22.68 1.53 -4.71
C VAL A 34 -22.12 0.46 -3.77
N LEU A 35 -22.07 0.73 -2.47
CA LEU A 35 -21.62 -0.21 -1.45
C LEU A 35 -22.50 -1.48 -1.39
N ASP A 36 -23.76 -1.45 -1.84
CA ASP A 36 -24.66 -2.63 -1.85
C ASP A 36 -24.29 -3.66 -2.95
N ASN A 37 -23.18 -3.46 -3.66
CA ASN A 37 -22.65 -4.41 -4.62
C ASN A 37 -21.59 -5.28 -3.93
N GLN A 38 -21.82 -6.59 -3.89
CA GLN A 38 -20.95 -7.54 -3.17
C GLN A 38 -19.47 -7.44 -3.56
N VAL A 39 -19.19 -7.22 -4.84
CA VAL A 39 -17.81 -7.01 -5.34
C VAL A 39 -17.11 -5.86 -4.61
N VAL A 40 -17.81 -4.78 -4.27
CA VAL A 40 -17.24 -3.64 -3.54
C VAL A 40 -16.81 -4.08 -2.13
N HIS A 41 -17.64 -4.87 -1.44
CA HIS A 41 -17.28 -5.41 -0.12
C HIS A 41 -16.04 -6.31 -0.19
N PHE A 42 -16.02 -7.23 -1.16
CA PHE A 42 -14.93 -8.18 -1.32
C PHE A 42 -13.61 -7.49 -1.61
N THR A 43 -13.61 -6.56 -2.57
CA THR A 43 -12.41 -5.78 -2.89
C THR A 43 -11.94 -4.98 -1.68
N LEU A 44 -12.80 -4.24 -0.99
CA LEU A 44 -12.38 -3.44 0.17
C LEU A 44 -11.84 -4.31 1.32
N ALA A 45 -12.39 -5.51 1.52
CA ALA A 45 -11.89 -6.47 2.50
C ALA A 45 -10.50 -7.03 2.12
N GLU A 46 -10.28 -7.34 0.84
CA GLU A 46 -8.97 -7.76 0.33
C GLU A 46 -7.93 -6.64 0.48
N LEU A 47 -8.26 -5.40 0.09
CA LEU A 47 -7.36 -4.27 0.24
C LEU A 47 -7.01 -4.02 1.71
N LYS A 48 -7.97 -4.14 2.63
CA LYS A 48 -7.69 -4.04 4.08
C LYS A 48 -6.73 -5.13 4.54
N THR A 49 -6.93 -6.36 4.08
CA THR A 49 -6.07 -7.50 4.41
C THR A 49 -4.63 -7.26 3.95
N GLU A 50 -4.45 -6.70 2.76
CA GLU A 50 -3.14 -6.31 2.24
C GLU A 50 -2.43 -5.26 3.13
N VAL A 51 -3.17 -4.30 3.68
CA VAL A 51 -2.62 -3.33 4.64
C VAL A 51 -2.24 -4.00 5.96
N GLU A 52 -3.04 -4.94 6.46
CA GLU A 52 -2.69 -5.74 7.65
C GLU A 52 -1.41 -6.56 7.43
N CYS A 53 -1.23 -7.16 6.24
CA CYS A 53 0.01 -7.85 5.88
C CYS A 53 1.23 -6.91 5.92
N LEU A 54 1.09 -5.68 5.40
CA LEU A 54 2.15 -4.67 5.51
C LEU A 54 2.43 -4.30 6.97
N ARG A 55 1.38 -4.13 7.79
CA ARG A 55 1.50 -3.80 9.22
C ARG A 55 2.24 -4.89 9.97
N ALA A 56 1.85 -6.15 9.78
CA ALA A 56 2.52 -7.30 10.40
C ALA A 56 4.00 -7.39 10.03
N LEU A 57 4.32 -7.26 8.73
CA LEU A 57 5.71 -7.26 8.26
C LEU A 57 6.53 -6.09 8.87
N THR A 58 5.93 -4.89 8.93
CA THR A 58 6.57 -3.71 9.51
C THR A 58 6.83 -3.88 11.00
N TYR A 59 5.88 -4.46 11.74
CA TYR A 59 6.01 -4.70 13.17
C TYR A 59 7.05 -5.76 13.49
N MET A 60 7.05 -6.88 12.75
CA MET A 60 8.08 -7.91 12.87
C MET A 60 9.49 -7.34 12.64
N ALA A 61 9.67 -6.57 11.56
CA ALA A 61 10.93 -5.90 11.27
C ALA A 61 11.32 -4.89 12.36
N THR A 62 10.35 -4.19 12.95
CA THR A 62 10.59 -3.24 14.05
C THR A 62 11.00 -3.96 15.34
N GLU A 63 10.35 -5.06 15.68
CA GLU A 63 10.69 -5.87 16.85
C GLU A 63 12.13 -6.39 16.76
N HIS A 64 12.52 -6.95 15.63
CA HIS A 64 13.90 -7.40 15.41
C HIS A 64 14.91 -6.25 15.46
N TYR A 65 14.54 -5.07 14.97
CA TYR A 65 15.39 -3.88 15.04
C TYR A 65 15.64 -3.45 16.50
N ILE A 66 14.58 -3.44 17.32
CA ILE A 66 14.67 -3.12 18.76
C ILE A 66 15.55 -4.15 19.50
N GLN A 67 15.54 -5.41 19.06
CA GLN A 67 16.41 -6.48 19.58
C GLN A 67 17.88 -6.37 19.10
N GLY A 68 18.23 -5.36 18.31
CA GLY A 68 19.60 -5.16 17.80
C GLY A 68 19.99 -6.10 16.65
N LYS A 69 19.02 -6.75 16.00
CA LYS A 69 19.28 -7.63 14.84
C LYS A 69 19.43 -6.81 13.56
N ASP A 70 20.13 -7.36 12.57
CA ASP A 70 20.08 -6.81 11.21
C ASP A 70 18.70 -7.08 10.61
N VAL A 71 18.05 -6.01 10.17
CA VAL A 71 16.70 -6.03 9.59
C VAL A 71 16.68 -5.57 8.14
N THR A 72 17.86 -5.49 7.51
CA THR A 72 18.01 -4.95 6.15
C THR A 72 17.11 -5.66 5.15
N GLU A 73 16.98 -6.98 5.25
CA GLU A 73 16.06 -7.78 4.42
C GLU A 73 14.60 -7.38 4.66
N TRP A 74 14.09 -7.55 5.89
CA TRP A 74 12.69 -7.28 6.22
C TRP A 74 12.30 -5.82 5.98
N ALA A 75 13.18 -4.86 6.30
CA ALA A 75 12.95 -3.44 6.02
C ALA A 75 12.84 -3.16 4.51
N SER A 76 13.60 -3.88 3.69
CA SER A 76 13.52 -3.75 2.23
C SER A 76 12.24 -4.38 1.67
N MET A 77 11.83 -5.53 2.21
CA MET A 77 10.52 -6.15 1.89
C MET A 77 9.36 -5.23 2.28
N ALA A 78 9.38 -4.66 3.49
CA ALA A 78 8.35 -3.74 3.98
C ALA A 78 8.24 -2.50 3.10
N LYS A 79 9.38 -1.87 2.75
CA LYS A 79 9.40 -0.70 1.84
C LYS A 79 8.84 -1.05 0.47
N LEU A 80 9.27 -2.17 -0.11
CA LEU A 80 8.79 -2.63 -1.42
C LEU A 80 7.27 -2.85 -1.41
N LYS A 81 6.77 -3.53 -0.36
CA LYS A 81 5.34 -3.79 -0.20
C LYS A 81 4.56 -2.49 -0.05
N ALA A 82 5.03 -1.57 0.80
CA ALA A 82 4.39 -0.26 0.99
C ALA A 82 4.30 0.54 -0.32
N GLY A 83 5.40 0.63 -1.07
CA GLY A 83 5.44 1.34 -2.34
C GLY A 83 4.49 0.75 -3.40
N ARG A 84 4.35 -0.59 -3.44
CA ARG A 84 3.39 -1.28 -4.31
C ARG A 84 1.94 -1.03 -3.88
N LEU A 85 1.65 -1.13 -2.58
CA LEU A 85 0.30 -0.90 -2.05
C LEU A 85 -0.15 0.56 -2.23
N LEU A 86 0.77 1.53 -2.09
CA LEU A 86 0.52 2.94 -2.38
C LEU A 86 0.20 3.22 -3.85
N ARG A 87 0.43 2.26 -4.76
CA ARG A 87 -0.08 2.33 -6.14
C ARG A 87 -1.40 1.58 -6.28
N SER A 88 -1.47 0.34 -5.81
CA SER A 88 -2.60 -0.53 -6.10
C SER A 88 -3.87 -0.21 -5.31
N ILE A 89 -3.76 0.18 -4.03
CA ILE A 89 -4.92 0.45 -3.19
C ILE A 89 -5.64 1.73 -3.64
N PRO A 90 -4.97 2.88 -3.84
CA PRO A 90 -5.65 4.07 -4.33
C PRO A 90 -6.25 3.88 -5.71
N ASP A 91 -5.58 3.14 -6.61
CA ASP A 91 -6.09 2.80 -7.94
C ASP A 91 -7.39 1.98 -7.88
N ALA A 92 -7.40 0.90 -7.08
CA ALA A 92 -8.59 0.07 -6.87
C ALA A 92 -9.72 0.86 -6.19
N CYS A 93 -9.40 1.74 -5.23
CA CYS A 93 -10.39 2.60 -4.60
C CYS A 93 -10.99 3.59 -5.61
N LEU A 94 -10.15 4.24 -6.41
CA LEU A 94 -10.55 5.27 -7.40
C LEU A 94 -11.61 4.75 -8.36
N GLN A 95 -11.56 3.46 -8.72
CA GLN A 95 -12.56 2.80 -9.55
C GLN A 95 -14.01 2.98 -9.03
N TYR A 96 -14.21 2.99 -7.71
CA TYR A 96 -15.54 3.17 -7.09
C TYR A 96 -15.94 4.63 -6.94
N TRP A 97 -14.96 5.55 -6.99
CA TRP A 97 -15.19 6.99 -7.05
C TRP A 97 -15.71 7.43 -8.42
N GLY A 98 -15.41 6.65 -9.48
CA GLY A 98 -15.81 6.96 -10.85
C GLY A 98 -15.13 8.25 -11.34
N GLY A 99 -15.82 9.04 -12.16
CA GLY A 99 -15.27 10.31 -12.67
C GLY A 99 -14.86 11.29 -11.56
N MET A 100 -15.55 11.26 -10.41
CA MET A 100 -15.17 12.08 -9.25
C MET A 100 -13.79 11.73 -8.71
N GLY A 101 -13.32 10.49 -8.88
CA GLY A 101 -11.97 10.08 -8.47
C GLY A 101 -10.84 10.83 -9.17
N TYR A 102 -11.11 11.46 -10.31
CA TYR A 102 -10.13 12.28 -11.05
C TYR A 102 -10.19 13.78 -10.70
N THR A 103 -11.11 14.21 -9.85
CA THR A 103 -11.14 15.61 -9.39
C THR A 103 -10.08 15.85 -8.33
N TRP A 104 -9.58 17.08 -8.24
CA TRP A 104 -8.46 17.43 -7.37
C TRP A 104 -8.80 17.36 -5.87
N ASP A 105 -10.08 17.50 -5.54
CA ASP A 105 -10.53 17.79 -4.18
C ASP A 105 -10.75 16.55 -3.33
N ASN A 106 -10.56 15.35 -3.87
CA ASN A 106 -10.75 14.12 -3.11
C ASN A 106 -9.41 13.47 -2.68
N PRO A 107 -9.38 12.89 -1.47
CA PRO A 107 -8.17 12.29 -0.90
C PRO A 107 -7.66 11.06 -1.67
N VAL A 108 -8.53 10.29 -2.31
CA VAL A 108 -8.14 9.12 -3.11
C VAL A 108 -7.34 9.52 -4.34
N SER A 109 -7.76 10.58 -5.04
CA SER A 109 -7.04 11.17 -6.18
C SER A 109 -5.66 11.65 -5.80
N ARG A 110 -5.56 12.39 -4.67
CA ARG A 110 -4.26 12.84 -4.15
C ARG A 110 -3.34 11.67 -3.88
N MET A 111 -3.82 10.63 -3.21
CA MET A 111 -2.95 9.48 -2.91
C MET A 111 -2.60 8.66 -4.15
N TYR A 112 -3.52 8.53 -5.11
CA TYR A 112 -3.24 7.90 -6.41
C TYR A 112 -2.11 8.63 -7.15
N ARG A 113 -2.14 9.96 -7.20
CA ARG A 113 -1.12 10.78 -7.85
C ARG A 113 0.20 10.79 -7.08
N ASP A 114 0.14 11.10 -5.79
CA ASP A 114 1.34 11.40 -4.97
C ASP A 114 2.00 10.12 -4.45
N GLY A 115 1.22 9.07 -4.18
CA GLY A 115 1.70 7.78 -3.67
C GLY A 115 2.68 7.07 -4.61
N ARG A 116 2.65 7.40 -5.91
CA ARG A 116 3.59 6.85 -6.90
C ARG A 116 5.06 7.11 -6.55
N LEU A 117 5.34 8.22 -5.88
CA LEU A 117 6.69 8.62 -5.47
C LEU A 117 7.33 7.61 -4.51
N ALA A 118 6.55 6.91 -3.70
CA ALA A 118 7.07 5.97 -2.68
C ALA A 118 7.91 4.83 -3.25
N SER A 119 7.70 4.49 -4.52
CA SER A 119 8.45 3.46 -5.25
C SER A 119 9.56 3.99 -6.14
N ILE A 120 9.87 5.27 -5.99
CA ILE A 120 10.94 5.95 -6.74
C ILE A 120 11.89 6.58 -5.72
N GLY A 121 11.35 7.43 -4.84
CA GLY A 121 12.09 8.11 -3.78
C GLY A 121 12.55 7.18 -2.65
N GLY A 122 13.67 7.53 -2.00
CA GLY A 122 14.23 6.76 -0.88
C GLY A 122 14.60 5.31 -1.24
N GLY A 123 14.92 5.06 -2.53
CA GLY A 123 15.29 3.77 -3.11
C GLY A 123 14.16 3.11 -3.91
N ALA A 124 14.30 3.01 -5.24
CA ALA A 124 13.27 2.44 -6.11
C ALA A 124 12.91 0.97 -5.77
N ASP A 125 11.79 0.49 -6.30
CA ASP A 125 11.35 -0.91 -6.13
C ASP A 125 12.46 -1.90 -6.52
N GLU A 126 13.19 -1.62 -7.61
CA GLU A 126 14.29 -2.43 -8.13
C GLU A 126 15.48 -2.48 -7.16
N VAL A 127 15.72 -1.39 -6.40
CA VAL A 127 16.77 -1.37 -5.38
C VAL A 127 16.38 -2.29 -4.22
N MET A 128 15.12 -2.28 -3.79
CA MET A 128 14.66 -3.19 -2.73
C MET A 128 14.72 -4.64 -3.18
N LEU A 129 14.27 -4.92 -4.41
CA LEU A 129 14.36 -6.24 -5.01
C LEU A 129 15.82 -6.72 -5.07
N GLY A 130 16.75 -5.86 -5.51
CA GLY A 130 18.17 -6.21 -5.54
C GLY A 130 18.77 -6.50 -4.16
N ILE A 131 18.29 -5.85 -3.10
CA ILE A 131 18.70 -6.16 -1.73
C ILE A 131 18.13 -7.52 -1.30
N ILE A 132 16.83 -7.73 -1.51
CA ILE A 132 16.17 -9.01 -1.17
C ILE A 132 16.84 -10.18 -1.90
N SER A 133 17.14 -10.04 -3.19
CA SER A 133 17.85 -11.07 -3.96
C SER A 133 19.23 -11.41 -3.41
N LYS A 134 19.94 -10.46 -2.78
CA LYS A 134 21.21 -10.74 -2.10
C LYS A 134 21.02 -11.65 -0.89
N PHE A 135 19.99 -11.39 -0.08
CA PHE A 135 19.65 -12.22 1.09
C PHE A 135 19.10 -13.59 0.68
N MET A 136 18.39 -13.67 -0.45
CA MET A 136 17.95 -14.95 -1.03
C MET A 136 19.08 -15.76 -1.68
N HIS A 137 20.29 -15.20 -1.81
CA HIS A 137 21.42 -15.80 -2.52
C HIS A 137 21.10 -16.22 -3.97
N THR A 138 20.23 -15.48 -4.66
CA THR A 138 19.83 -15.76 -6.05
C THR A 138 20.64 -15.01 -7.09
N LEU A 139 21.47 -14.05 -6.68
CA LEU A 139 22.38 -13.35 -7.58
C LEU A 139 23.52 -14.27 -8.01
N PRO A 140 24.04 -14.12 -9.25
CA PRO A 140 25.17 -14.91 -9.72
C PRO A 140 26.39 -14.69 -8.80
N LEU A 141 27.12 -15.77 -8.53
CA LEU A 141 28.44 -15.68 -7.92
C LEU A 141 29.31 -14.83 -8.85
N ARG A 142 29.94 -13.79 -8.30
CA ARG A 142 30.92 -13.01 -9.07
C ARG A 142 32.03 -13.96 -9.50
N SER A 143 32.24 -14.07 -10.81
CA SER A 143 33.42 -14.70 -11.42
C SER A 143 34.68 -13.92 -11.07
#